data_AF-A0A4Y2PL73-F1
#
_entry.id   AF-A0A4Y2PL73-F1
#
_cell.length_a   1.000
_cell.length_b   1.000
_cell.length_c   1.000
_cell.angle_alpha   90.00
_cell.angle_beta   90.00
_cell.angle_gamma   90.00
#
_symmetry.space_group_name_H-M   'P 1'
#
loop_
_entity.id
_entity.type
_entity.pdbx_description
1 polymer ?
#
loop_
_entity_poly.entity_id
_entity_poly.type
_entity_poly.pdbx_seq_one_letter_code
_entity_poly.pdbx_strand_id
1 'polypeptide(L)'
;MAEKGMQAVFETFAKDGKISLDCIKKWFKEAAVIGKDTGITEADVDAAVAKSSKDKKSLDFAGIKECVNALAKEKKVEPKELMEKLAVVGPMKSVMAGAAEAGAKPCKDEKEK
;
A
#
# COMPACT_ATOMS: atom_id res chain seq x y z
N MET A 1 10.52 7.80 2.51
CA MET A 1 10.94 6.78 1.52
C MET A 1 9.77 5.89 1.12
N ALA A 2 8.93 5.44 2.06
CA ALA A 2 7.70 4.70 1.75
C ALA A 2 6.83 5.30 0.64
N GLU A 3 6.51 6.59 0.69
CA GLU A 3 5.58 7.17 -0.31
C GLU A 3 6.09 7.01 -1.75
N LYS A 4 7.40 7.21 -1.97
CA LYS A 4 8.04 7.06 -3.28
C LYS A 4 8.08 5.60 -3.74
N GLY A 5 8.32 4.66 -2.82
CA GLY A 5 8.28 3.22 -3.10
C GLY A 5 6.86 2.73 -3.40
N MET A 6 5.89 3.14 -2.59
CA MET A 6 4.47 2.85 -2.80
C MET A 6 3.97 3.42 -4.13
N GLN A 7 4.42 4.62 -4.50
CA GLN A 7 4.11 5.21 -5.80
C GLN A 7 4.71 4.40 -6.96
N ALA A 8 5.96 3.97 -6.86
CA ALA A 8 6.58 3.13 -7.90
C ALA A 8 5.87 1.78 -8.08
N VAL A 9 5.47 1.16 -6.97
CA VAL A 9 4.67 -0.07 -6.96
C VAL A 9 3.28 0.21 -7.54
N PHE A 10 2.66 1.33 -7.16
CA PHE A 10 1.40 1.79 -7.73
C PHE A 10 1.49 1.93 -9.24
N GLU A 11 2.49 2.64 -9.77
CA GLU A 11 2.67 2.86 -11.20
C GLU A 11 2.89 1.57 -11.99
N THR A 12 3.46 0.53 -11.36
CA THR A 12 3.56 -0.81 -11.97
C THR A 12 2.19 -1.45 -12.20
N PHE A 13 1.24 -1.23 -11.30
CA PHE A 13 -0.11 -1.84 -11.37
C PHE A 13 -1.18 -0.89 -11.93
N ALA A 14 -0.91 0.41 -11.93
CA ALA A 14 -1.82 1.44 -12.37
C ALA A 14 -1.93 1.42 -13.89
N LYS A 15 -3.15 1.28 -14.38
CA LYS A 15 -3.49 1.43 -15.79
C LYS A 15 -4.23 2.74 -15.93
N ASP A 16 -3.68 3.67 -16.70
CA ASP A 16 -4.22 5.05 -16.83
C ASP A 16 -4.20 5.85 -15.50
N GLY A 17 -3.20 5.58 -14.64
CA GLY A 17 -3.09 6.21 -13.33
C GLY A 17 -4.10 5.70 -12.29
N LYS A 18 -4.74 4.54 -12.52
CA LYS A 18 -5.72 3.95 -11.60
C LYS A 18 -5.48 2.46 -11.43
N ILE A 19 -5.66 1.93 -10.22
CA ILE A 19 -5.62 0.49 -9.94
C ILE A 19 -7.03 -0.01 -9.67
N SER A 20 -7.39 -1.16 -10.24
CA SER A 20 -8.68 -1.80 -9.92
C SER A 20 -8.70 -2.37 -8.51
N LEU A 21 -9.87 -2.38 -7.87
CA LEU A 21 -10.07 -2.91 -6.51
C LEU A 21 -9.53 -4.33 -6.32
N ASP A 22 -9.64 -5.21 -7.33
CA ASP A 22 -9.01 -6.55 -7.30
C ASP A 22 -7.48 -6.48 -7.11
N CYS A 23 -6.80 -5.65 -7.90
CA CYS A 23 -5.36 -5.43 -7.76
C CYS A 23 -5.02 -4.80 -6.40
N ILE A 24 -5.83 -3.87 -5.89
CA ILE A 24 -5.61 -3.25 -4.57
C ILE A 24 -5.69 -4.31 -3.46
N LYS A 25 -6.72 -5.16 -3.47
CA LYS A 25 -6.84 -6.25 -2.49
C LYS A 25 -5.66 -7.21 -2.56
N LYS A 26 -5.27 -7.62 -3.77
CA LYS A 26 -4.07 -8.45 -3.99
C LYS A 26 -2.82 -7.77 -3.43
N TRP A 27 -2.62 -6.51 -3.77
CA TRP A 27 -1.48 -5.72 -3.31
C TRP A 27 -1.44 -5.62 -1.79
N PHE A 28 -2.57 -5.34 -1.15
CA PHE A 28 -2.68 -5.23 0.30
C PHE A 28 -2.48 -6.58 0.99
N LYS A 29 -2.95 -7.68 0.41
CA LYS A 29 -2.73 -9.03 0.93
C LYS A 29 -1.25 -9.42 0.87
N GLU A 30 -0.58 -9.15 -0.24
CA GLU A 30 0.87 -9.38 -0.39
C GLU A 30 1.69 -8.48 0.55
N ALA A 31 1.26 -7.23 0.75
CA ALA A 31 1.87 -6.32 1.72
C ALA A 31 1.65 -6.75 3.19
N ALA A 32 0.88 -7.82 3.40
CA ALA A 32 0.34 -8.21 4.70
C ALA A 32 -0.41 -7.05 5.39
N VAL A 33 -0.95 -6.11 4.61
CA VAL A 33 -1.90 -5.09 5.08
C VAL A 33 -3.23 -5.76 5.35
N ILE A 34 -3.68 -6.69 4.52
CA ILE A 34 -4.84 -7.55 4.81
C ILE A 34 -4.34 -8.82 5.49
N GLY A 35 -4.81 -9.08 6.70
CA GLY A 35 -4.40 -10.24 7.47
C GLY A 35 -4.85 -10.17 8.92
N LYS A 36 -4.65 -11.26 9.65
CA LYS A 36 -4.96 -11.31 11.08
C LYS A 36 -4.10 -10.36 11.92
N ASP A 37 -2.89 -10.07 11.44
CA ASP A 37 -1.90 -9.22 12.11
C ASP A 37 -2.35 -7.76 12.21
N THR A 38 -2.88 -7.20 11.12
CA THR A 38 -3.45 -5.85 11.07
C THR A 38 -4.94 -5.82 11.43
N GLY A 39 -5.62 -6.97 11.41
CA GLY A 39 -7.08 -7.06 11.56
C GLY A 39 -7.87 -6.48 10.38
N ILE A 40 -7.20 -6.03 9.32
CA ILE A 40 -7.83 -5.54 8.08
C ILE A 40 -8.26 -6.76 7.25
N THR A 41 -9.48 -6.71 6.74
CA THR A 41 -10.04 -7.75 5.86
C THR A 41 -10.28 -7.19 4.46
N GLU A 42 -10.50 -8.07 3.48
CA GLU A 42 -10.88 -7.65 2.13
C GLU A 42 -12.17 -6.81 2.11
N ALA A 43 -13.09 -7.07 3.04
CA ALA A 43 -14.34 -6.33 3.20
C ALA A 43 -14.11 -4.89 3.70
N ASP A 44 -13.16 -4.72 4.62
CA ASP A 44 -12.68 -3.41 5.09
C ASP A 44 -12.15 -2.58 3.92
N VAL A 45 -11.30 -3.19 3.08
CA VAL A 45 -10.76 -2.54 1.87
C VAL A 45 -11.89 -2.18 0.92
N ASP A 46 -12.87 -3.07 0.71
CA ASP A 46 -14.06 -2.77 -0.10
C ASP A 46 -14.83 -1.55 0.42
N ALA A 47 -15.06 -1.50 1.74
CA ALA A 47 -15.75 -0.39 2.39
C ALA A 47 -14.96 0.93 2.28
N ALA A 48 -13.65 0.88 2.45
CA ALA A 48 -12.77 2.04 2.32
C ALA A 48 -12.70 2.54 0.86
N VAL A 49 -12.56 1.63 -0.11
CA VAL A 49 -12.62 1.98 -1.54
C VAL A 49 -13.99 2.54 -1.91
N ALA A 50 -15.08 2.00 -1.36
CA ALA A 50 -16.43 2.51 -1.59
C ALA A 50 -16.64 3.92 -1.04
N LYS A 51 -15.87 4.33 -0.02
CA LYS A 51 -15.87 5.71 0.50
C LYS A 51 -15.02 6.65 -0.36
N SER A 52 -13.86 6.20 -0.84
CA SER A 52 -12.91 7.04 -1.58
C SER A 52 -13.15 7.09 -3.11
N SER A 53 -13.88 6.12 -3.68
CA SER A 53 -14.17 6.07 -5.12
C SER A 53 -15.66 5.91 -5.41
N LYS A 54 -16.20 6.76 -6.28
CA LYS A 54 -17.60 6.74 -6.72
C LYS A 54 -17.92 5.53 -7.61
N ASP A 55 -16.93 5.08 -8.39
CA ASP A 55 -17.04 3.94 -9.30
C ASP A 55 -16.75 2.60 -8.62
N LYS A 56 -16.20 2.59 -7.39
CA LYS A 56 -15.84 1.41 -6.56
C LYS A 56 -14.98 0.34 -7.25
N LYS A 57 -14.64 0.54 -8.51
CA LYS A 57 -13.93 -0.42 -9.36
C LYS A 57 -12.46 -0.08 -9.45
N SER A 58 -12.09 1.19 -9.28
CA SER A 58 -10.70 1.65 -9.34
C SER A 58 -10.43 2.84 -8.43
N LEU A 59 -9.20 2.93 -7.92
CA LEU A 59 -8.67 4.08 -7.17
C LEU A 59 -7.41 4.62 -7.84
N ASP A 60 -7.29 5.94 -7.79
CA ASP A 60 -6.06 6.68 -8.04
C ASP A 60 -5.14 6.59 -6.81
N PHE A 61 -3.85 6.91 -6.96
CA PHE A 61 -2.87 6.94 -5.87
C PHE A 61 -3.34 7.74 -4.66
N ALA A 62 -3.96 8.91 -4.87
CA ALA A 62 -4.52 9.73 -3.79
C ALA A 62 -5.62 8.98 -3.02
N GLY A 63 -6.51 8.31 -3.75
CA GLY A 63 -7.59 7.52 -3.17
C GLY A 63 -7.08 6.26 -2.45
N ILE A 64 -6.01 5.64 -2.92
CA ILE A 64 -5.37 4.52 -2.19
C ILE A 64 -4.75 5.04 -0.90
N LYS A 65 -4.06 6.18 -0.91
CA LYS A 65 -3.47 6.77 0.30
C LYS A 65 -4.55 7.11 1.34
N GLU A 66 -5.69 7.63 0.90
CA GLU A 66 -6.84 7.88 1.77
C GLU A 66 -7.43 6.58 2.31
N CYS A 67 -7.60 5.57 1.45
CA CYS A 67 -8.06 4.23 1.82
C CYS A 67 -7.15 3.59 2.88
N VAL A 68 -5.82 3.62 2.69
CA VAL A 68 -4.83 3.16 3.67
C VAL A 68 -4.96 3.90 5.00
N ASN A 69 -5.12 5.23 4.97
CA ASN A 69 -5.27 6.03 6.18
C ASN A 69 -6.58 5.72 6.93
N ALA A 70 -7.68 5.54 6.18
CA ALA A 70 -8.97 5.15 6.74
C ALA A 70 -8.89 3.77 7.42
N LEU A 71 -8.30 2.78 6.74
CA LEU A 71 -8.10 1.44 7.28
C LEU A 71 -7.18 1.44 8.49
N ALA A 72 -6.13 2.25 8.45
CA ALA A 72 -5.21 2.42 9.57
C ALA A 72 -5.94 2.94 10.82
N LYS A 73 -6.75 3.98 10.64
CA LYS A 73 -7.59 4.53 11.71
C LYS A 73 -8.63 3.54 12.22
N GLU A 74 -9.28 2.80 11.33
CA GLU A 74 -10.33 1.85 11.68
C GLU A 74 -9.78 0.67 12.50
N LYS A 75 -8.57 0.19 12.15
CA LYS A 75 -7.90 -0.90 12.86
C LYS A 75 -6.92 -0.47 13.95
N LYS A 76 -6.81 0.84 14.20
CA LYS A 76 -5.84 1.42 15.14
C LYS A 76 -4.39 0.99 14.84
N VAL A 77 -4.05 0.84 13.57
CA VAL A 77 -2.67 0.61 13.11
C VAL A 77 -2.07 1.91 12.60
N GLU A 78 -0.74 1.98 12.52
CA GLU A 78 -0.06 3.17 12.00
C GLU A 78 -0.23 3.27 10.47
N PRO A 79 -0.76 4.39 9.93
CA PRO A 79 -0.89 4.56 8.48
C PRO A 79 0.47 4.54 7.79
N LYS A 80 1.51 5.04 8.46
CA LYS A 80 2.88 5.00 7.97
C LYS A 80 3.39 3.57 7.81
N GLU A 81 3.07 2.68 8.74
CA GLU A 81 3.45 1.26 8.66
C GLU A 81 2.74 0.56 7.51
N LEU A 82 1.45 0.83 7.28
CA LEU A 82 0.74 0.30 6.12
C LEU A 82 1.35 0.82 4.80
N MET A 83 1.70 2.10 4.73
CA MET A 83 2.36 2.67 3.55
C MET A 83 3.76 2.09 3.33
N GLU A 84 4.54 1.87 4.39
CA GLU A 84 5.83 1.18 4.31
C GLU A 84 5.65 -0.24 3.79
N LYS A 85 4.67 -0.99 4.31
CA LYS A 85 4.32 -2.34 3.82
C LYS A 85 3.97 -2.36 2.34
N LEU A 86 3.18 -1.40 1.87
CA LEU A 86 2.80 -1.26 0.46
C LEU A 86 3.97 -0.79 -0.42
N ALA A 87 4.94 -0.09 0.15
CA ALA A 87 6.17 0.31 -0.54
C ALA A 87 7.21 -0.82 -0.60
N VAL A 88 7.24 -1.67 0.43
CA VAL A 88 8.18 -2.78 0.60
C VAL A 88 7.70 -4.03 -0.14
N VAL A 89 6.38 -4.19 -0.30
CA VAL A 89 5.85 -5.18 -1.22
C VAL A 89 6.24 -4.70 -2.63
N GLY A 90 7.36 -5.22 -3.11
CA GLY A 90 7.85 -4.89 -4.43
C GLY A 90 6.83 -5.26 -5.52
N PRO A 91 7.10 -4.90 -6.79
CA PRO A 91 6.33 -5.43 -7.89
C PRO A 91 6.32 -6.95 -7.77
N MET A 92 5.12 -7.53 -7.68
CA MET A 92 4.88 -8.94 -7.36
C MET A 92 5.90 -9.84 -8.06
N LYS A 93 6.62 -10.65 -7.27
CA LYS A 93 7.78 -11.48 -7.67
C LYS A 93 7.40 -12.67 -8.55
N SER A 94 6.68 -12.42 -9.64
CA SER A 94 6.49 -13.38 -10.74
C SER A 94 6.77 -12.80 -12.13
N VAL A 95 7.13 -11.51 -12.27
CA VAL A 95 7.66 -11.03 -13.55
C VAL A 95 8.92 -10.19 -13.32
N MET A 96 10.03 -10.76 -13.77
CA MET A 96 11.33 -10.15 -13.94
C MET A 96 12.15 -9.90 -12.68
N ALA A 97 12.99 -10.90 -12.38
CA ALA A 97 14.26 -10.69 -11.75
C ALA A 97 15.02 -9.55 -12.46
N GLY A 98 15.59 -8.64 -11.67
CA GLY A 98 16.58 -7.67 -12.13
C GLY A 98 16.07 -6.23 -12.17
N ALA A 99 16.16 -5.53 -11.05
CA ALA A 99 17.13 -4.44 -10.91
C ALA A 99 16.93 -3.70 -9.58
N ALA A 100 18.06 -3.39 -8.96
CA ALA A 100 18.28 -2.39 -7.92
C ALA A 100 17.71 -2.71 -6.53
N GLU A 101 18.59 -3.36 -5.74
CA GLU A 101 18.76 -2.97 -4.35
C GLU A 101 18.78 -1.44 -4.22
N ALA A 102 17.90 -0.92 -3.38
CA ALA A 102 18.17 0.29 -2.62
C ALA A 102 17.79 -0.03 -1.17
N GLY A 103 18.81 -0.13 -0.32
CA GLY A 103 18.68 -0.19 1.13
C GLY A 103 17.77 0.93 1.67
N ALA A 104 17.28 0.85 2.90
CA ALA A 104 18.09 0.53 4.05
C ALA A 104 17.26 0.04 5.25
N LYS A 105 18.00 -0.70 6.08
CA LYS A 105 17.78 -1.12 7.47
C LYS A 105 17.50 0.08 8.44
N PRO A 106 17.16 -0.20 9.71
CA PRO A 106 16.05 0.39 10.47
C PRO A 106 16.38 1.68 11.24
N CYS A 107 15.30 2.31 11.71
CA CYS A 107 15.21 3.15 12.91
C CYS A 107 16.39 3.04 13.90
N LYS A 108 17.16 4.12 14.04
CA LYS A 108 17.62 4.67 15.32
C LYS A 108 18.24 6.05 15.05
N ASP A 109 17.83 7.03 15.85
CA ASP A 109 18.67 8.00 16.59
C ASP A 109 19.96 8.48 15.93
N GLU A 110 20.42 9.72 16.03
CA GLU A 110 20.14 10.88 16.86
C GLU A 110 21.39 11.74 16.57
N LYS A 111 21.19 13.02 16.26
CA LYS A 111 21.98 14.18 16.71
C LYS A 111 23.54 14.18 16.66
N GLU A 112 24.02 15.39 16.39
CA GLU A 112 25.37 15.94 16.64
C GLU A 112 26.43 15.54 15.59
N LYS A 113 27.15 16.48 14.97
CA LYS A 113 27.68 17.74 15.48
C LYS A 113 27.98 18.71 14.32
#